data_AF-A0A497PCS6-F1
#
_entry.id   AF-A0A497PCS6-F1
#
_cell.length_a   1.000
_cell.length_b   1.000
_cell.length_c   1.000
_cell.angle_alpha   90.00
_cell.angle_beta   90.00
_cell.angle_gamma   90.00
#
_symmetry.space_group_name_H-M   'P 1'
#
loop_
_entity.id
_entity.type
_entity.pdbx_description
1 polymer ?
#
loop_
_entity_poly.entity_id
_entity_poly.type
_entity_poly.pdbx_seq_one_letter_code
_entity_poly.pdbx_strand_id
1 'polypeptide(L)' 'MQRRYELHNSLEGKSIETIRYLKELKASEGITTKEICFVFGQYDAAYIFEVINNKIALNFIIEIGFATKYIVETG' A
#
# COMPACT_ATOMS: atom_id res chain seq x y z
N MET A 1 -7.93 -16.27 -11.09
CA MET A 1 -8.02 -14.79 -11.14
C MET A 1 -7.06 -14.25 -10.10
N GLN A 2 -5.92 -13.70 -10.52
CA GLN A 2 -4.93 -13.12 -9.63
C GLN A 2 -5.26 -11.64 -9.51
N ARG A 3 -5.84 -11.23 -8.37
CA ARG A 3 -6.20 -9.82 -8.13
C ARG A 3 -4.95 -9.07 -7.69
N ARG A 4 -4.59 -8.05 -8.44
CA ARG A 4 -3.55 -7.10 -8.12
C ARG A 4 -4.22 -5.96 -7.36
N TYR A 5 -3.66 -5.58 -6.22
CA TYR A 5 -4.12 -4.43 -5.44
C TYR A 5 -3.04 -3.35 -5.53
N GLU A 6 -3.45 -2.12 -5.87
CA GLU A 6 -2.57 -0.97 -5.99
C GLU A 6 -2.95 0.03 -4.91
N LEU A 7 -1.98 0.43 -4.09
CA LEU A 7 -2.19 1.33 -2.97
C LEU A 7 -1.62 2.70 -3.29
N HIS A 8 -2.48 3.68 -3.46
CA HIS A 8 -2.13 5.04 -3.86
C HIS A 8 -2.14 5.99 -2.64
N ASN A 9 -1.25 6.98 -2.60
CA ASN A 9 -1.12 7.92 -1.48
C ASN A 9 -0.95 9.37 -1.96
N SER A 10 -1.80 10.29 -1.51
CA SER A 10 -1.62 11.74 -1.67
C SER A 10 -1.69 12.49 -0.33
N LEU A 11 -0.67 13.30 0.00
CA LEU A 11 -0.79 14.69 0.50
C LEU A 11 0.59 15.30 0.79
N GLU A 12 0.80 16.49 0.22
CA GLU A 12 2.00 17.36 0.25
C GLU A 12 3.06 17.07 1.33
N GLY A 13 4.29 16.78 0.87
CA GLY A 13 5.51 16.97 1.68
C GLY A 13 5.93 15.82 2.59
N LYS A 14 5.25 14.67 2.56
CA LYS A 14 5.57 13.48 3.40
C LYS A 14 6.08 12.26 2.64
N SER A 15 6.56 12.46 1.41
CA SER A 15 6.97 11.39 0.51
C SER A 15 8.04 10.49 1.15
N ILE A 16 9.09 11.05 1.75
CA ILE A 16 10.20 10.26 2.34
C ILE A 16 9.74 9.40 3.53
N GLU A 17 8.95 9.95 4.45
CA GLU A 17 8.47 9.20 5.62
C GLU A 17 7.55 8.06 5.23
N THR A 18 6.66 8.30 4.27
CA THR A 18 5.78 7.28 3.70
C THR A 18 6.58 6.16 3.06
N ILE A 19 7.57 6.52 2.25
CA ILE A 19 8.42 5.56 1.55
C ILE A 19 9.16 4.69 2.56
N ARG A 20 9.70 5.30 3.61
CA ARG A 20 10.35 4.57 4.70
C ARG A 20 9.36 3.63 5.38
N TYR A 21 8.17 4.11 5.73
CA TYR A 21 7.13 3.30 6.34
C TYR A 21 6.77 2.09 5.46
N LEU A 22 6.51 2.28 4.16
CA LEU A 22 6.17 1.20 3.23
C LEU A 22 7.31 0.18 3.07
N LYS A 23 8.58 0.62 3.07
CA LYS A 23 9.75 -0.26 3.01
C LYS A 23 9.98 -1.04 4.30
N GLU A 24 9.67 -0.46 5.45
CA GLU A 24 9.78 -1.08 6.77
C GLU A 24 8.56 -1.94 7.12
N LEU A 25 7.48 -1.82 6.34
CA LEU A 25 6.26 -2.58 6.52
C LEU A 25 6.53 -4.07 6.35
N LYS A 26 6.42 -4.82 7.44
CA LYS A 26 6.48 -6.28 7.38
C LYS A 26 5.18 -6.80 6.75
N ALA A 27 5.32 -7.67 5.76
CA ALA A 27 4.18 -8.36 5.19
C ALA A 27 3.45 -9.14 6.29
N SER A 28 2.16 -8.86 6.46
CA SER A 28 1.30 -9.58 7.40
C SER A 28 1.02 -11.00 6.90
N GLU A 29 0.56 -11.89 7.77
CA GLU A 29 0.32 -13.30 7.40
C GLU A 29 -0.67 -13.40 6.24
N GLY A 30 -0.30 -14.18 5.20
CA GLY A 30 -1.11 -14.31 3.99
C GLY A 30 -0.96 -13.17 2.97
N ILE A 31 0.03 -12.28 3.16
CA ILE A 31 0.41 -11.23 2.22
C ILE A 31 1.83 -11.49 1.71
N THR A 32 2.02 -11.33 0.40
CA THR A 32 3.34 -11.37 -0.23
C THR A 32 3.56 -10.07 -0.97
N THR A 33 4.43 -9.21 -0.44
CA THR A 33 4.88 -8.00 -1.13
C THR A 33 5.60 -8.40 -2.41
N LYS A 34 5.22 -7.78 -3.53
CA LYS A 34 5.90 -7.96 -4.82
C LYS A 34 6.82 -6.82 -5.11
N GLU A 35 6.31 -5.61 -4.99
CA GLU A 35 7.03 -4.41 -5.38
C GLU A 35 6.50 -3.18 -4.67
N ILE A 36 7.37 -2.19 -4.50
CA ILE A 36 7.01 -0.85 -4.06
C ILE A 36 7.53 0.10 -5.13
N CYS A 37 6.62 0.70 -5.88
CA CYS A 37 6.95 1.59 -6.99
C CYS A 37 6.80 3.05 -6.57
N PHE A 38 7.69 3.91 -7.03
CA PHE A 38 7.48 5.35 -6.98
C PHE A 38 6.66 5.75 -8.20
N VAL A 39 5.60 6.52 -7.98
CA VAL A 39 4.74 7.02 -9.04
C VAL A 39 4.91 8.53 -9.14
N PHE A 40 4.93 9.04 -10.37
CA PHE A 40 4.87 10.46 -10.64
C PHE A 40 3.40 10.84 -10.86
N GLY A 41 2.89 11.86 -10.18
CA GLY A 41 1.52 12.34 -10.36
C GLY A 41 0.80 12.61 -9.04
N GLN A 42 -0.48 12.25 -8.96
CA GLN A 42 -1.31 12.48 -7.77
C GLN A 42 -0.88 11.67 -6.55
N TYR A 43 -0.05 10.65 -6.74
CA TYR A 43 0.37 9.75 -5.68
C TYR A 43 1.88 9.64 -5.55
N ASP A 44 2.37 9.49 -4.31
CA ASP A 44 3.80 9.38 -3.99
C ASP A 44 4.37 7.98 -4.25
N ALA A 45 3.59 6.93 -4.04
CA ALA A 45 4.02 5.54 -4.18
C ALA A 45 2.86 4.59 -4.47
N ALA A 46 3.19 3.41 -5.02
CA ALA A 46 2.31 2.27 -5.20
C ALA A 46 2.88 1.05 -4.46
N TYR A 47 2.08 0.42 -3.60
CA TYR A 47 2.44 -0.83 -2.92
C TYR A 47 1.74 -2.02 -3.60
N ILE A 48 2.49 -2.90 -4.24
CA ILE A 48 1.97 -4.04 -5.00
C ILE A 48 2.18 -5.33 -4.19
N PHE A 49 1.09 -6.05 -3.94
CA PHE A 49 1.09 -7.25 -3.11
C PHE A 49 0.12 -8.32 -3.60
N GLU A 50 0.44 -9.57 -3.29
CA GLU A 50 -0.43 -10.73 -3.43
C GLU A 50 -1.03 -11.12 -2.09
N VAL A 51 -2.21 -11.71 -2.16
CA VAL A 51 -3.04 -12.00 -0.99
C VAL A 51 -3.79 -13.30 -1.23
N ILE A 52 -3.96 -14.10 -0.17
CA ILE A 52 -4.68 -15.38 -0.27
C ILE A 52 -6.21 -15.23 -0.27
N ASN A 53 -6.75 -14.15 0.30
CA ASN A 53 -8.18 -13.80 0.23
C ASN A 53 -8.47 -12.29 0.43
N ASN A 54 -9.62 -11.83 -0.06
CA ASN A 54 -9.99 -10.40 -0.02
C ASN A 54 -10.07 -9.79 1.38
N LYS A 55 -10.41 -10.59 2.41
CA LYS A 55 -10.51 -10.09 3.79
C LYS A 55 -9.15 -9.68 4.33
N ILE A 56 -8.10 -10.44 4.01
CA ILE A 56 -6.72 -10.10 4.36
C ILE A 56 -6.28 -8.84 3.60
N ALA A 57 -6.63 -8.72 2.31
CA ALA A 57 -6.37 -7.50 1.52
C ALA A 57 -6.96 -6.26 2.19
N LEU A 58 -8.26 -6.30 2.49
CA LEU A 58 -9.00 -5.18 3.08
C LEU A 58 -8.44 -4.76 4.43
N ASN A 59 -8.17 -5.73 5.32
CA ASN A 59 -7.60 -5.44 6.63
C ASN A 59 -6.24 -4.74 6.53
N PHE A 60 -5.38 -5.22 5.63
CA PHE A 60 -4.05 -4.63 5.39
C PHE A 60 -4.14 -3.22 4.82
N ILE A 61 -5.00 -3.02 3.83
CA ILE A 61 -5.27 -1.70 3.24
C ILE A 61 -5.76 -0.70 4.29
N ILE A 62 -6.72 -1.11 5.14
CA ILE A 62 -7.25 -0.27 6.21
C ILE A 62 -6.16 0.08 7.23
N GLU A 63 -5.36 -0.90 7.64
CA GLU A 63 -4.26 -0.69 8.60
C GLU A 63 -3.24 0.33 8.07
N ILE A 64 -2.83 0.21 6.80
CA ILE A 64 -1.95 1.18 6.14
C ILE A 64 -2.61 2.55 6.08
N GLY A 65 -3.88 2.64 5.67
CA GLY A 65 -4.62 3.90 5.59
C GLY A 65 -4.69 4.62 6.94
N PHE A 66 -4.96 3.89 8.03
CA PHE A 66 -4.95 4.44 9.39
C PHE A 66 -3.55 4.90 9.83
N ALA A 67 -2.53 4.08 9.62
CA ALA A 67 -1.16 4.37 10.07
C ALA A 67 -0.57 5.58 9.35
N THR A 68 -0.93 5.76 8.09
CA THR A 68 -0.35 6.77 7.22
C THR A 68 -1.23 8.01 7.05
N LYS A 69 -2.49 7.95 7.50
CA LYS A 69 -3.53 8.98 7.33
C LYS A 69 -3.83 9.31 5.86
N TYR A 70 -3.64 8.35 4.97
CA TYR A 70 -3.84 8.54 3.54
C TYR A 70 -5.13 7.92 3.03
N ILE A 71 -5.60 8.46 1.92
CA ILE A 71 -6.71 7.89 1.15
C ILE A 71 -6.15 6.65 0.46
N VAL A 72 -6.74 5.48 0.74
CA VAL A 72 -6.39 4.25 0.05
C VAL A 72 -7.46 3.93 -0.99
N GLU A 73 -7.03 3.76 -2.23
CA GLU A 73 -7.86 3.31 -3.33
C GLU A 73 -7.50 1.88 -3.71
N THR A 74 -8.45 1.13 -4.28
CA THR A 74 -8.25 -0.25 -4.74
C THR A 74 -8.74 -0.37 -6.17
N GLY A 75 -7.85 -0.72 -7.10
CA GLY A 75 -8.15 -1.03 -8.51
C GLY A 75 -8.44 -2.49 -8.79
#